data_AF-A0A536QXV0-F1
#
_entry.id   AF-A0A536QXV0-F1
#
_cell.length_a   1.000
_cell.length_b   1.000
_cell.length_c   1.000
_cell.angle_alpha   90.00
_cell.angle_beta   90.00
_cell.angle_gamma   90.00
#
_symmetry.space_group_name_H-M   'P 1'
#
loop_
_entity.id
_entity.type
_entity.pdbx_description
1 polymer ?
#
loop_
_entity_poly.entity_id
_entity_poly.type
_entity_poly.pdbx_seq_one_letter_code
_entity_poly.pdbx_strand_id
1 'polypeptide(L)'
;MMGRVLLVCTALAAVLVACAPEAPATEPVARGRQLYHSLGCANCHEPNLFGQRLGPPLERIGTVAETRRPGLSAEEYIRQSILDPGAYVVPGYQDSMPRDLGRDLSPTDLGALVAYLLSLK
;
A
#
# COMPACT_ATOMS: atom_id res chain seq x y z
N MET A 1 25.90 -46.28 45.78
CA MET A 1 25.02 -46.77 44.70
C MET A 1 23.77 -45.89 44.71
N MET A 2 23.50 -45.20 43.59
CA MET A 2 22.32 -44.36 43.28
C MET A 2 22.14 -43.02 44.05
N GLY A 3 22.73 -41.95 43.52
CA GLY A 3 22.28 -40.56 43.74
C GLY A 3 21.86 -39.95 42.41
N ARG A 4 20.56 -39.78 42.19
CA ARG A 4 19.97 -39.20 40.97
C ARG A 4 20.26 -37.70 40.94
N VAL A 5 20.98 -37.24 39.93
CA VAL A 5 21.04 -35.81 39.60
C VAL A 5 20.29 -35.64 38.28
N LEU A 6 19.04 -35.18 38.39
CA LEU A 6 18.29 -34.63 37.27
C LEU A 6 18.97 -33.31 36.86
N LEU A 7 19.71 -33.33 35.76
CA LEU A 7 20.15 -32.10 35.09
C LEU A 7 18.98 -31.58 34.24
N VAL A 8 18.10 -30.82 34.89
CA VAL A 8 17.15 -29.92 34.24
C VAL A 8 17.91 -28.62 33.96
N CYS A 9 18.42 -28.47 32.73
CA CYS A 9 18.90 -27.18 32.24
C CYS A 9 17.85 -26.61 31.29
N THR A 10 16.93 -25.88 31.92
CA THR A 10 16.15 -24.74 31.43
C THR A 10 16.38 -24.33 29.97
N ALA A 11 15.28 -24.39 29.21
CA ALA A 11 15.12 -23.77 27.91
C ALA A 11 15.42 -22.27 27.98
N LEU A 12 16.41 -21.81 27.21
CA LEU A 12 16.61 -20.41 26.92
C LEU A 12 15.82 -20.06 25.65
N ALA A 13 14.55 -19.71 25.83
CA ALA A 13 13.75 -19.10 24.77
C ALA A 13 14.26 -17.67 24.56
N ALA A 14 15.21 -17.50 23.65
CA ALA A 14 15.60 -16.18 23.16
C ALA A 14 14.47 -15.65 22.28
N VAL A 15 13.58 -14.85 22.88
CA VAL A 15 12.60 -14.05 22.14
C VAL A 15 13.38 -12.92 21.46
N LEU A 16 13.81 -13.17 20.21
CA LEU A 16 14.32 -12.15 19.32
C LEU A 16 13.12 -11.30 18.86
N VAL A 17 12.76 -10.30 19.65
CA VAL A 17 11.93 -9.20 19.18
C VAL A 17 12.78 -8.37 18.21
N ALA A 18 12.69 -8.70 16.93
CA ALA A 18 13.24 -7.87 15.87
C ALA A 18 12.41 -6.59 15.78
N CYS A 19 12.83 -5.51 16.45
CA CYS A 19 12.52 -4.17 15.98
C CYS A 19 13.31 -3.98 14.68
N ALA A 20 12.67 -4.22 13.54
CA ALA A 20 13.22 -3.77 12.27
C ALA A 20 13.19 -2.24 12.27
N PRO A 21 14.29 -1.55 11.88
CA PRO A 21 14.23 -0.11 11.67
C PRO A 21 13.21 0.18 10.57
N GLU A 22 12.23 1.05 10.82
CA GLU A 22 11.41 1.64 9.76
C GLU A 22 12.35 2.17 8.68
N ALA A 23 12.27 1.62 7.46
CA ALA A 23 13.01 2.11 6.33
C ALA A 23 12.68 3.61 6.13
N PRO A 24 13.68 4.47 5.82
CA PRO A 24 13.43 5.89 5.60
C PRO A 24 12.34 6.04 4.53
N ALA A 25 11.37 6.93 4.74
CA ALA A 25 10.17 7.07 3.89
C ALA A 25 10.44 7.15 2.37
N THR A 26 11.65 7.55 1.98
CA THR A 26 12.14 7.50 0.59
C THR A 26 12.21 6.10 -0.01
N GLU A 27 12.57 5.07 0.77
CA GLU A 27 12.64 3.68 0.32
C GLU A 27 11.23 3.11 0.01
N PRO A 28 10.23 3.20 0.90
CA PRO A 28 8.85 2.83 0.60
C PRO A 28 8.27 3.60 -0.59
N VAL A 29 8.54 4.91 -0.70
CA VAL A 29 8.05 5.73 -1.83
C VAL A 29 8.68 5.28 -3.16
N ALA A 30 9.98 4.97 -3.18
CA ALA A 30 10.65 4.48 -4.37
C ALA A 30 10.10 3.10 -4.81
N ARG A 31 9.89 2.19 -3.85
CA ARG A 31 9.24 0.89 -4.10
C ARG A 31 7.81 1.06 -4.62
N GLY A 32 7.03 1.94 -4.00
CA GLY A 32 5.66 2.25 -4.42
C GLY A 32 5.57 2.81 -5.83
N ARG A 33 6.52 3.68 -6.22
CA ARG A 33 6.61 4.18 -7.59
C ARG A 33 6.86 3.04 -8.60
N GLN A 34 7.75 2.10 -8.27
CA GLN A 34 8.00 0.95 -9.14
C GLN A 34 6.73 0.10 -9.30
N LEU A 35 6.03 -0.18 -8.20
CA LEU A 35 4.76 -0.92 -8.21
C LEU A 35 3.69 -0.22 -9.04
N TYR A 36 3.56 1.10 -8.90
CA TYR A 36 2.61 1.91 -9.66
C TYR A 36 2.77 1.71 -11.19
N HIS A 37 4.01 1.65 -11.67
CA HIS A 37 4.26 1.39 -13.09
C HIS A 37 4.11 -0.10 -13.43
N SER A 38 4.61 -1.03 -12.61
CA SER A 38 4.58 -2.47 -12.91
C SER A 38 3.16 -3.05 -12.90
N LEU A 39 2.27 -2.50 -12.09
CA LEU A 39 0.86 -2.88 -12.03
C LEU A 39 0.00 -2.18 -13.10
N GLY A 40 0.61 -1.29 -13.90
CA GLY A 40 -0.07 -0.59 -14.99
C GLY A 40 -1.02 0.52 -14.53
N CYS A 41 -0.86 1.06 -13.31
CA CYS A 41 -1.70 2.16 -12.81
C CYS A 41 -1.62 3.39 -13.74
N ALA A 42 -0.41 3.66 -14.26
CA ALA A 42 -0.15 4.74 -15.22
C ALA A 42 -1.02 4.64 -16.48
N ASN A 43 -1.36 3.43 -16.95
CA ASN A 43 -2.12 3.24 -18.18
C ASN A 43 -3.53 3.87 -18.14
N CYS A 44 -4.07 4.08 -16.93
CA CYS A 44 -5.38 4.69 -16.73
C CYS A 44 -5.31 6.09 -16.10
N HIS A 45 -4.35 6.32 -15.20
CA HIS A 45 -4.28 7.52 -14.38
C HIS A 45 -3.34 8.61 -14.93
N GLU A 46 -2.48 8.28 -15.88
CA GLU A 46 -1.68 9.25 -16.64
C GLU A 46 -2.35 9.56 -17.98
N PRO A 47 -2.09 10.75 -18.56
CA PRO A 47 -2.59 11.08 -19.89
C PRO A 47 -1.96 10.16 -20.95
N ASN A 48 -2.80 9.65 -21.86
CA ASN A 48 -2.34 8.96 -23.04
C ASN A 48 -1.73 9.95 -24.07
N LEU A 49 -1.32 9.45 -25.24
CA LEU A 49 -0.72 10.26 -26.32
C LEU A 49 -1.63 11.41 -26.83
N PHE A 50 -2.93 11.35 -26.54
CA PHE A 50 -3.93 12.36 -26.91
C PHE A 50 -4.34 13.24 -25.72
N GLY A 51 -3.68 13.12 -24.57
CA GLY A 51 -3.97 13.88 -23.36
C GLY A 51 -5.19 13.38 -22.57
N GLN A 52 -5.80 12.25 -22.96
CA GLN A 52 -6.97 11.70 -22.32
C GLN A 52 -6.59 10.77 -21.17
N ARG A 53 -7.44 10.69 -20.13
CA ARG A 53 -7.30 9.75 -19.01
C ARG A 53 -8.54 8.87 -18.90
N LEU A 54 -8.34 7.61 -18.54
CA LEU A 54 -9.43 6.69 -18.24
C LEU A 54 -9.88 6.80 -16.77
N GLY A 55 -8.93 7.03 -15.88
CA GLY A 55 -9.15 7.27 -14.46
C GLY A 55 -8.81 8.70 -14.04
N PRO A 56 -9.17 9.09 -12.80
CA PRO A 56 -8.85 10.41 -12.29
C PRO A 56 -7.34 10.65 -12.20
N PRO A 57 -6.88 11.90 -12.40
CA PRO A 57 -5.49 12.28 -12.19
C PRO A 57 -5.03 11.97 -10.77
N LEU A 58 -3.82 11.44 -10.62
CA LEU A 58 -3.23 11.06 -9.33
C LEU A 58 -2.05 11.95 -8.91
N GLU A 59 -1.65 12.92 -9.73
CA GLU A 59 -0.49 13.80 -9.49
C GLU A 59 -0.58 14.59 -8.17
N ARG A 60 -1.80 14.73 -7.62
CA ARG A 60 -2.08 15.38 -6.33
C ARG A 60 -2.93 14.53 -5.38
N ILE A 61 -2.93 13.22 -5.57
CA ILE A 61 -3.84 12.31 -4.84
C ILE A 61 -3.63 12.39 -3.32
N GLY A 62 -2.40 12.55 -2.86
CA GLY A 62 -2.09 12.71 -1.44
C GLY A 62 -2.71 13.95 -0.79
N THR A 63 -3.12 14.96 -1.57
CA THR A 63 -3.91 16.10 -1.08
C THR A 63 -5.40 15.92 -1.32
N VAL A 64 -5.82 15.50 -2.53
CA VAL A 64 -7.25 15.47 -2.85
C VAL A 64 -7.99 14.27 -2.26
N ALA A 65 -7.29 13.21 -1.85
CA ALA A 65 -7.89 12.01 -1.28
C ALA A 65 -8.69 12.29 0.00
N GLU A 66 -8.22 13.21 0.86
CA GLU A 66 -8.91 13.59 2.11
C GLU A 66 -10.31 14.16 1.87
N THR A 67 -10.55 14.72 0.68
CA THR A 67 -11.83 15.35 0.34
C THR A 67 -12.75 14.45 -0.47
N ARG A 68 -12.32 13.24 -0.86
CA ARG A 68 -13.11 12.37 -1.74
C ARG A 68 -14.26 11.69 -1.01
N ARG A 69 -14.00 11.19 0.20
CA ARG A 69 -14.98 10.43 0.96
C ARG A 69 -15.00 10.90 2.41
N PRO A 70 -16.06 11.59 2.86
CA PRO A 70 -16.17 12.03 4.25
C PRO A 70 -15.97 10.86 5.24
N GLY A 71 -15.15 11.08 6.26
CA GLY A 71 -14.87 10.08 7.29
C GLY A 71 -13.74 9.10 6.98
N LEU A 72 -13.06 9.23 5.83
CA LEU A 72 -11.79 8.55 5.57
C LEU A 72 -10.64 9.56 5.52
N SER A 73 -9.49 9.19 6.08
CA SER A 73 -8.22 9.85 5.79
C SER A 73 -7.78 9.60 4.33
N ALA A 74 -6.79 10.36 3.84
CA ALA A 74 -6.20 10.11 2.53
C ALA A 74 -5.66 8.69 2.39
N GLU A 75 -4.98 8.18 3.43
CA GLU A 75 -4.40 6.85 3.44
C GLU A 75 -5.47 5.77 3.32
N GLU A 76 -6.53 5.86 4.13
CA GLU A 76 -7.64 4.90 4.10
C GLU A 76 -8.39 4.95 2.78
N TYR A 77 -8.62 6.14 2.22
CA TYR A 77 -9.24 6.31 0.92
C TYR A 77 -8.41 5.64 -0.20
N ILE A 78 -7.11 5.92 -0.24
CA ILE A 78 -6.21 5.37 -1.26
C ILE A 78 -6.14 3.84 -1.12
N ARG A 79 -5.98 3.34 0.10
CA ARG A 79 -5.93 1.90 0.38
C ARG A 79 -7.23 1.20 -0.02
N GLN A 80 -8.39 1.78 0.33
CA GLN A 80 -9.70 1.27 -0.12
C GLN A 80 -9.80 1.27 -1.64
N SER A 81 -9.39 2.35 -2.31
CA SER A 81 -9.48 2.46 -3.77
C SER A 81 -8.66 1.37 -4.49
N ILE A 82 -7.58 0.87 -3.88
CA ILE A 82 -6.75 -0.20 -4.44
C ILE A 82 -7.36 -1.59 -4.16
N LEU A 83 -7.88 -1.81 -2.95
CA LEU A 83 -8.38 -3.11 -2.49
C LEU A 83 -9.84 -3.39 -2.88
N ASP A 84 -10.64 -2.33 -2.98
CA ASP A 84 -12.05 -2.36 -3.36
C ASP A 84 -12.38 -1.14 -4.23
N PRO A 85 -11.93 -1.11 -5.49
CA PRO A 85 -12.08 0.06 -6.36
C PRO A 85 -13.53 0.51 -6.59
N GLY A 86 -14.49 -0.41 -6.45
CA GLY A 86 -15.91 -0.14 -6.60
C GLY A 86 -16.57 0.46 -5.35
N ALA A 87 -15.88 0.51 -4.20
CA ALA A 87 -16.42 1.08 -2.97
C ALA A 87 -16.72 2.59 -3.08
N TYR A 88 -15.95 3.29 -3.91
CA TYR A 88 -16.16 4.69 -4.22
C TYR A 88 -15.66 5.01 -5.63
N VAL A 89 -16.58 5.36 -6.52
CA VAL A 89 -16.26 5.84 -7.86
C VAL A 89 -16.34 7.35 -7.88
N VAL A 90 -15.26 7.99 -8.31
CA VAL A 90 -15.19 9.45 -8.42
C VAL A 90 -16.27 9.97 -9.39
N PRO A 91 -17.06 11.00 -9.03
CA PRO A 91 -18.01 11.61 -9.94
C PRO A 91 -17.39 11.99 -11.29
N GLY A 92 -18.02 11.56 -12.38
CA GLY A 92 -17.54 11.79 -13.75
C GLY A 92 -16.66 10.68 -14.33
N TYR A 93 -16.33 9.63 -13.57
CA TYR A 93 -15.59 8.46 -14.05
C TYR A 93 -16.47 7.20 -14.07
N GLN A 94 -16.11 6.25 -14.93
CA GLN A 94 -16.74 4.94 -15.00
C GLN A 94 -16.15 4.00 -13.93
N ASP A 95 -16.93 3.02 -13.47
CA ASP A 95 -16.43 1.93 -12.61
C ASP A 95 -15.61 0.95 -13.47
N SER A 96 -14.36 1.31 -13.76
CA SER A 96 -13.47 0.58 -14.68
C SER A 96 -12.13 0.19 -14.08
N MET A 97 -11.87 0.53 -12.81
CA MET A 97 -10.64 0.13 -12.15
C MET A 97 -10.69 -1.39 -11.81
N PRO A 98 -9.68 -2.18 -12.19
CA PRO A 98 -9.69 -3.63 -11.99
C PRO A 98 -9.77 -4.04 -10.50
N ARG A 99 -10.67 -4.96 -10.16
CA ARG A 99 -10.93 -5.39 -8.77
C ARG A 99 -9.82 -6.26 -8.14
N ASP A 100 -8.96 -6.85 -8.97
CA ASP A 100 -7.90 -7.75 -8.51
C ASP A 100 -6.51 -7.09 -8.39
N LEU A 101 -6.40 -5.77 -8.58
CA LEU A 101 -5.12 -5.03 -8.54
C LEU A 101 -4.34 -5.24 -7.22
N GLY A 102 -5.06 -5.33 -6.10
CA GLY A 102 -4.47 -5.55 -4.77
C GLY A 102 -4.33 -7.02 -4.37
N ARG A 103 -4.85 -7.97 -5.15
CA ARG A 103 -5.00 -9.38 -4.71
C ARG A 103 -3.68 -10.04 -4.37
N ASP A 104 -2.67 -9.80 -5.21
CA ASP A 104 -1.36 -10.45 -5.12
C ASP A 104 -0.30 -9.54 -4.47
N LEU A 105 -0.70 -8.38 -3.91
CA LEU A 105 0.21 -7.49 -3.20
C LEU A 105 0.45 -7.97 -1.76
N SER A 106 1.73 -8.08 -1.40
CA SER A 106 2.11 -8.23 0.01
C SER A 106 1.67 -7.00 0.81
N PRO A 107 1.42 -7.12 2.13
CA PRO A 107 1.12 -5.96 2.97
C PRO A 107 2.18 -4.85 2.87
N THR A 108 3.45 -5.23 2.75
CA THR A 108 4.57 -4.31 2.57
C THR A 108 4.51 -3.58 1.23
N ASP A 109 4.23 -4.29 0.14
CA ASP A 109 4.14 -3.68 -1.19
C ASP A 109 2.92 -2.76 -1.30
N LEU A 110 1.78 -3.17 -0.73
CA LEU A 110 0.61 -2.31 -0.64
C LEU A 110 0.92 -1.05 0.16
N GLY A 111 1.58 -1.17 1.31
CA GLY A 111 2.03 -0.02 2.11
C GLY A 111 2.95 0.91 1.33
N ALA A 112 3.91 0.36 0.59
CA ALA A 112 4.80 1.13 -0.27
C ALA A 112 4.04 1.88 -1.38
N LEU A 113 3.11 1.21 -2.06
CA LEU A 113 2.26 1.82 -3.09
C LEU A 113 1.41 2.97 -2.53
N VAL A 114 0.80 2.76 -1.36
CA VAL A 114 0.03 3.80 -0.67
C VAL A 114 0.95 4.97 -0.25
N ALA A 115 2.14 4.71 0.27
CA ALA A 115 3.11 5.74 0.64
C ALA A 115 3.55 6.58 -0.58
N TYR A 116 3.78 5.94 -1.73
CA TYR A 116 4.06 6.65 -2.97
C TYR A 116 2.91 7.58 -3.36
N LEU A 117 1.67 7.10 -3.38
CA LEU A 117 0.51 7.92 -3.74
C LEU A 117 0.28 9.07 -2.74
N LEU A 118 0.46 8.84 -1.45
CA LEU A 118 0.40 9.88 -0.42
C LEU A 118 1.47 10.97 -0.58
N SER A 119 2.61 10.63 -1.20
CA SER A 119 3.68 11.60 -1.46
C SER A 119 3.36 12.59 -2.60
N LEU A 120 2.34 12.30 -3.42
CA LEU A 120 1.92 13.14 -4.56
C LEU A 120 1.00 14.27 -4.08
N LYS A 121 1.51 15.51 -3.96
CA LYS A 121 0.80 16.67 -3.39
C LYS A 121 0.82 17.89 -4.32
#